data_AF-A0AAV9AV02-F1
#
_entry.id   AF-A0AAV9AV02-F1
#
_cell.length_a   1.000
_cell.length_b   1.000
_cell.length_c   1.000
_cell.angle_alpha   90.00
_cell.angle_beta   90.00
_cell.angle_gamma   90.00
#
_symmetry.space_group_name_H-M   'P 1'
#
loop_
_entity.id
_entity.type
_entity.pdbx_description
1 polymer ?
#
loop_
_entity_poly.entity_id
_entity_poly.type
_entity_poly.pdbx_seq_one_letter_code
_entity_poly.pdbx_strand_id
1 'polypeptide(L)'
;MAFANKIGNVLKQAIKSSPYAYQSVRCMSSSKVFIGGLSYQTDEQSLKEAFAQYGDVAEARVIVDRDTGRSRGFGFVTFANSEEAQTAISVQDGKV
;
A
#
# COMPACT_ATOMS: atom_id res chain seq x y z
N MET A 1 -1.04 43.18 27.56
CA MET A 1 0.25 42.53 27.88
C MET A 1 -0.04 41.09 28.28
N ALA A 2 0.74 40.14 27.74
CA ALA A 2 0.81 38.71 28.10
C ALA A 2 -0.38 37.79 27.75
N PHE A 3 -0.27 36.60 27.17
CA PHE A 3 0.86 35.83 26.61
C PHE A 3 0.30 34.65 25.78
N ALA A 4 0.88 34.44 24.60
CA ALA A 4 1.15 33.15 23.94
C ALA A 4 -0.01 32.21 23.50
N ASN A 5 -0.20 32.20 22.17
CA ASN A 5 -0.46 31.01 21.35
C ASN A 5 0.59 29.90 21.57
N LYS A 6 0.34 28.74 20.93
CA LYS A 6 1.22 27.56 20.72
C LYS A 6 1.00 26.49 21.83
N ILE A 7 0.69 25.21 21.56
CA ILE A 7 1.00 24.36 20.41
C ILE A 7 -0.13 23.34 20.28
N GLY A 8 -0.93 23.44 19.22
CA GLY A 8 -1.76 22.33 18.76
C GLY A 8 -0.85 21.20 18.29
N ASN A 9 -0.85 20.07 19.00
CA ASN A 9 -0.10 18.90 18.62
C ASN A 9 -0.95 17.64 18.72
N VAL A 10 -2.03 17.56 17.94
CA VAL A 10 -2.63 16.25 17.55
C VAL A 10 -3.23 16.35 16.14
N LEU A 11 -2.50 16.99 15.21
CA LEU A 11 -2.73 16.88 13.76
C LEU A 11 -1.91 15.68 13.22
N LYS A 12 -2.07 14.52 13.84
CA LYS A 12 -1.40 13.29 13.40
C LYS A 12 -2.39 12.18 13.12
N GLN A 13 -3.48 12.51 12.45
CA GLN A 13 -4.30 11.58 11.69
C GLN A 13 -5.21 12.39 10.79
N ALA A 14 -4.59 13.12 9.85
CA ALA A 14 -5.24 13.27 8.56
C ALA A 14 -5.44 11.84 8.05
N ILE A 15 -6.66 11.37 8.25
CA ILE A 15 -7.27 10.26 7.53
C ILE A 15 -6.99 10.61 6.07
N LYS A 16 -5.92 10.07 5.50
CA LYS A 16 -5.79 9.94 4.04
C LYS A 16 -6.84 8.91 3.65
N SER A 17 -8.09 9.37 3.65
CA SER A 17 -9.20 8.81 2.90
C SER A 17 -8.89 9.02 1.43
N SER A 18 -7.85 8.34 0.93
CA SER A 18 -7.89 7.89 -0.45
C SER A 18 -8.71 6.60 -0.42
N PRO A 19 -9.72 6.44 -1.28
CA PRO A 19 -10.55 5.23 -1.35
C PRO A 19 -9.78 3.97 -1.81
N TYR A 20 -8.45 4.02 -1.84
CA TYR A 20 -7.52 2.96 -2.23
C TYR A 20 -6.39 2.84 -1.19
N ALA A 21 -6.74 2.71 0.10
CA ALA A 21 -5.79 2.83 1.20
C ALA A 21 -4.98 1.54 1.43
N TYR A 22 -3.97 1.32 0.61
CA TYR A 22 -2.86 0.45 0.99
C TYR A 22 -2.08 1.13 2.13
N GLN A 23 -2.15 0.61 3.35
CA GLN A 23 -1.58 1.24 4.55
C GLN A 23 -0.03 1.21 4.57
N SER A 24 0.59 0.25 3.89
CA SER A 24 2.05 0.20 3.79
C SER A 24 2.50 -0.46 2.50
N VAL A 25 3.01 0.32 1.56
CA VAL A 25 3.62 -0.19 0.32
C VAL A 25 5.12 0.06 0.39
N ARG A 26 5.94 -0.98 0.23
CA ARG A 26 7.41 -0.91 0.42
C ARG A 26 8.12 -1.73 -0.63
N CYS A 27 9.22 -1.25 -1.20
CA CYS A 27 10.11 -2.12 -1.97
C CYS A 27 10.86 -3.05 -1.02
N MET A 28 10.84 -4.35 -1.33
CA MET A 28 11.61 -5.37 -0.63
C MET A 28 12.84 -5.78 -1.46
N SER A 29 12.76 -5.67 -2.79
CA SER A 29 13.88 -5.81 -3.74
C SER A 29 13.58 -4.98 -5.00
N SER A 30 14.48 -4.99 -5.99
CA SER A 30 14.34 -4.19 -7.23
C SER A 30 12.97 -4.34 -7.88
N SER A 31 12.42 -5.56 -7.94
CA SER A 31 11.11 -5.79 -8.58
C SER A 31 10.04 -6.33 -7.62
N LYS A 32 10.34 -6.54 -6.33
CA LYS A 32 9.37 -7.06 -5.35
C LYS A 32 8.90 -5.98 -4.39
N VAL A 33 7.58 -5.85 -4.29
CA VAL A 33 6.86 -4.87 -3.48
C VAL A 33 6.02 -5.60 -2.44
N PHE A 34 6.19 -5.19 -1.19
CA PHE A 34 5.32 -5.60 -0.09
C PHE A 34 4.18 -4.60 0.05
N ILE A 35 2.97 -5.13 0.23
CA ILE A 35 1.75 -4.34 0.32
C ILE A 35 0.99 -4.80 1.56
N GLY A 36 0.79 -3.89 2.50
CA GLY A 36 0.08 -4.13 3.77
C GLY A 36 -1.05 -3.14 3.97
N GLY A 37 -2.01 -3.52 4.82
CA GLY A 37 -3.25 -2.77 5.04
C GLY A 37 -4.33 -3.03 4.00
N LEU A 38 -4.26 -4.20 3.35
CA LEU A 38 -5.30 -4.65 2.46
C LEU A 38 -6.59 -4.95 3.21
N SER A 39 -7.72 -4.68 2.56
CA SER A 39 -9.01 -5.14 3.07
C SER A 39 -9.04 -6.66 3.11
N TYR A 40 -9.79 -7.21 4.04
CA TYR A 40 -9.97 -8.66 4.16
C TYR A 40 -10.67 -9.29 2.95
N GLN A 41 -11.28 -8.44 2.10
CA GLN A 41 -11.94 -8.80 0.85
C GLN A 41 -11.05 -8.59 -0.38
N THR A 42 -9.81 -8.13 -0.21
CA THR A 42 -8.92 -7.91 -1.37
C THR A 42 -8.26 -9.21 -1.79
N ASP A 43 -8.50 -9.58 -3.04
CA ASP A 43 -7.91 -10.75 -3.69
C ASP A 43 -6.65 -10.40 -4.47
N GLU A 44 -5.87 -11.43 -4.80
CA GLU A 44 -4.69 -11.32 -5.68
C GLU A 44 -5.03 -10.76 -7.06
N GLN A 45 -6.22 -11.07 -7.58
CA GLN A 45 -6.71 -10.59 -8.88
C GLN A 45 -6.92 -9.07 -8.86
N SER A 46 -7.68 -8.55 -7.89
CA SER A 46 -7.94 -7.11 -7.75
C SER A 46 -6.65 -6.33 -7.48
N LEU A 47 -5.74 -6.94 -6.74
CA LEU A 47 -4.44 -6.35 -6.47
C LEU A 47 -3.59 -6.30 -7.74
N LYS A 48 -3.53 -7.40 -8.51
CA LYS A 48 -2.86 -7.43 -9.80
C LYS A 48 -3.43 -6.38 -10.75
N GLU A 49 -4.76 -6.26 -10.85
CA GLU A 49 -5.42 -5.26 -11.70
C GLU A 49 -5.09 -3.83 -11.27
N ALA A 50 -5.13 -3.55 -9.96
CA ALA A 50 -4.77 -2.24 -9.42
C ALA A 50 -3.31 -1.86 -9.66
N PHE A 51 -2.41 -2.85 -9.77
CA PHE A 51 -0.99 -2.62 -10.05
C PHE A 51 -0.62 -2.74 -11.54
N ALA A 52 -1.44 -3.43 -12.34
CA ALA A 52 -1.26 -3.58 -13.79
C ALA A 52 -1.35 -2.26 -14.54
N GLN A 53 -2.06 -1.26 -13.99
CA GLN A 53 -2.12 0.09 -14.56
C GLN A 53 -0.80 0.87 -14.40
N TYR A 54 0.10 0.46 -13.51
CA TYR A 54 1.39 1.11 -13.29
C TYR A 54 2.55 0.39 -13.98
N GLY A 55 2.37 -0.87 -14.37
CA GLY A 55 3.39 -1.69 -15.01
C GLY A 55 3.02 -3.17 -15.09
N ASP A 56 3.92 -3.97 -15.62
CA ASP A 56 3.72 -5.39 -15.83
C ASP A 56 3.98 -6.17 -14.54
N VAL A 57 2.90 -6.70 -13.96
CA VAL A 57 2.93 -7.50 -12.73
C VAL A 57 3.25 -8.94 -13.09
N ALA A 58 4.50 -9.33 -12.88
CA ALA A 58 4.98 -10.70 -13.05
C ALA A 58 4.24 -11.68 -12.12
N GLU A 59 4.04 -11.30 -10.86
CA GLU A 59 3.36 -12.14 -9.87
C GLU A 59 2.65 -11.29 -8.82
N ALA A 60 1.43 -11.67 -8.42
CA ALA A 60 0.73 -11.07 -7.30
C ALA A 60 0.27 -12.19 -6.37
N ARG A 61 0.53 -12.05 -5.07
CA ARG A 61 0.18 -13.07 -4.07
C ARG A 61 -0.35 -12.42 -2.81
N VAL A 62 -1.60 -12.67 -2.48
CA VAL A 62 -2.20 -12.25 -1.21
C VAL A 62 -2.06 -13.38 -0.20
N ILE A 63 -1.64 -13.05 1.02
CA ILE A 63 -1.54 -14.04 2.08
C ILE A 63 -2.86 -14.04 2.85
N VAL A 64 -3.58 -15.14 2.71
CA VAL A 64 -4.80 -15.42 3.45
C VAL A 64 -4.52 -16.39 4.59
N ASP A 65 -5.24 -16.21 5.68
CA ASP A 65 -5.26 -17.15 6.79
C ASP A 65 -5.99 -18.42 6.35
N ARG A 66 -5.35 -19.57 6.51
CA ARG A 66 -5.86 -20.85 6.00
C ARG A 66 -6.89 -21.48 6.94
N ASP A 67 -6.90 -21.08 8.21
CA ASP A 67 -7.79 -21.60 9.24
C ASP A 67 -9.13 -20.86 9.24
N THR A 68 -9.10 -19.54 9.03
CA THR A 68 -10.29 -18.68 8.99
C THR A 68 -10.74 -18.30 7.58
N GLY A 69 -9.90 -18.56 6.56
CA GLY A 69 -10.14 -18.12 5.19
C GLY A 69 -10.12 -16.59 5.02
N ARG A 70 -9.74 -15.83 6.05
CA ARG A 70 -9.71 -14.36 6.02
C ARG A 70 -8.34 -13.88 5.55
N SER A 71 -8.31 -12.90 4.65
CA SER A 71 -7.04 -12.31 4.24
C SER A 71 -6.30 -11.75 5.45
N ARG A 72 -4.98 -11.92 5.53
CA ARG A 72 -4.20 -11.34 6.64
C ARG A 72 -3.99 -9.82 6.47
N GLY A 73 -4.60 -9.23 5.45
CA GLY A 73 -4.49 -7.81 5.12
C GLY A 73 -3.12 -7.45 4.55
N PHE A 74 -2.39 -8.40 3.97
CA PHE A 74 -1.13 -8.15 3.28
C PHE A 74 -0.89 -9.10 2.12
N GLY A 75 -0.09 -8.62 1.17
CA GLY A 75 0.30 -9.34 -0.04
C GLY A 75 1.65 -8.88 -0.55
N PHE A 76 2.12 -9.60 -1.55
CA PHE A 76 3.36 -9.34 -2.26
C PHE A 76 3.07 -9.22 -3.74
N VAL A 77 3.69 -8.24 -4.38
CA VAL A 77 3.69 -8.09 -5.83
C VAL A 77 5.11 -8.14 -6.32
N THR A 78 5.33 -8.87 -7.39
CA THR A 78 6.56 -8.88 -8.15
C THR A 78 6.24 -8.28 -9.51
N PHE A 79 6.92 -7.19 -9.85
CA PHE A 79 6.88 -6.59 -11.19
C PHE A 79 7.92 -7.24 -12.08
N ALA A 80 7.73 -7.13 -13.40
CA ALA A 80 8.75 -7.49 -14.38
C ALA A 80 9.92 -6.49 -14.32
N ASN A 81 9.61 -5.20 -14.17
CA ASN A 81 10.60 -4.13 -14.13
C ASN A 81 10.68 -3.44 -12.77
N SER A 82 11.89 -3.05 -12.38
CA SER A 82 12.12 -2.32 -11.12
C SER A 82 11.67 -0.87 -11.17
N GLU A 83 11.70 -0.22 -12.33
CA GLU A 83 11.21 1.15 -12.52
C GLU A 83 9.69 1.22 -12.31
N GLU A 84 8.96 0.24 -12.82
CA GLU A 84 7.50 0.13 -12.64
C GLU A 84 7.16 -0.09 -11.16
N ALA A 85 7.90 -0.96 -10.47
CA ALA A 85 7.75 -1.16 -9.04
C ALA A 85 7.97 0.13 -8.25
N GLN A 86 8.99 0.92 -8.57
CA GLN A 86 9.28 2.19 -7.91
C GLN A 86 8.21 3.26 -8.19
N THR A 87 7.71 3.32 -9.42
CA THR A 87 6.62 4.21 -9.81
C THR A 87 5.35 3.86 -9.04
N ALA A 88 4.98 2.59 -9.03
CA ALA A 88 3.82 2.08 -8.30
C ALA A 88 3.90 2.39 -6.80
N ILE A 89 5.07 2.21 -6.18
CA ILE A 89 5.27 2.57 -4.77
C ILE A 89 5.15 4.08 -4.57
N SER A 90 5.75 4.90 -5.43
CA SER A 90 5.70 6.36 -5.29
C SER A 90 4.27 6.89 -5.38
N VAL A 91 3.48 6.36 -6.32
CA VAL A 91 2.07 6.70 -6.47
C VAL A 91 1.25 6.24 -5.27
N GLN A 92 1.49 5.02 -4.76
CA GLN A 92 0.67 4.43 -3.72
C GLN A 92 1.06 4.83 -2.28
N ASP A 93 2.34 5.11 -2.03
CA ASP A 93 2.85 5.62 -0.74
C ASP A 93 2.47 7.09 -0.52
N GLY A 94 2.04 7.79 -1.58
CA GLY A 94 1.52 9.15 -1.50
C GLY A 94 2.52 10.14 -0.90
N LYS A 95 3.82 9.95 -1.15
CA LYS A 95 4.83 10.98 -0.91
C LYS A 95 4.79 11.98 -2.07
N VAL A 96 3.99 13.02 -1.88
CA VAL A 96 4.20 14.34 -2.50
C VAL A 96 4.70 15.29 -1.43
#